data_AF-A0A526Y0E4-F1
#
_entry.id   AF-A0A526Y0E4-F1
#
_cell.length_a   1.000
_cell.length_b   1.000
_cell.length_c   1.000
_cell.angle_alpha   90.00
_cell.angle_beta   90.00
_cell.angle_gamma   90.00
#
_symmetry.space_group_name_H-M   'P 1'
#
loop_
_entity.id
_entity.type
_entity.pdbx_description
1 polymer ?
#
loop_
_entity_poly.entity_id
_entity_poly.type
_entity_poly.pdbx_seq_one_letter_code
_entity_poly.pdbx_strand_id
1 'polypeptide(L)'
;YPACRVELTLGDETIDLASGGLDVAIRVGWLADSSLQARRIGTFGQFMVCGAEFAGRFRVGDPQGLAGLPFVANMALREPLLWQFSRGDAEHEAVRMQATIAIDATPAVLAAVRAGAG
;
A
#
# COMPACT_ATOMS: atom_id res chain seq x y z
N TYR A 1 -20.93 -7.85 23.07
CA TYR A 1 -20.02 -8.32 24.14
C TYR A 1 -19.66 -7.16 25.07
N PRO A 2 -20.52 -6.78 26.04
CA PRO A 2 -20.30 -5.61 26.88
C PRO A 2 -19.16 -5.77 27.90
N ALA A 3 -18.79 -7.01 28.24
CA ALA A 3 -17.66 -7.31 29.15
C ALA A 3 -16.30 -7.44 28.42
N CYS A 4 -16.28 -7.42 27.08
CA CYS A 4 -15.05 -7.52 26.31
C CYS A 4 -14.35 -6.16 26.28
N ARG A 5 -13.10 -6.11 26.71
CA ARG A 5 -12.24 -4.92 26.60
C ARG A 5 -11.24 -5.14 25.49
N VAL A 6 -10.91 -4.09 24.75
CA VAL A 6 -9.94 -4.13 23.66
C VAL A 6 -8.79 -3.20 24.01
N GLU A 7 -7.59 -3.74 24.02
CA GLU A 7 -6.34 -2.98 23.95
C GLU A 7 -5.84 -3.04 22.51
N LEU A 8 -5.46 -1.89 21.94
CA LEU A 8 -5.15 -1.77 20.52
C LEU A 8 -3.79 -1.11 20.34
N THR A 9 -2.87 -1.85 19.71
CA THR A 9 -1.57 -1.35 19.25
C THR A 9 -1.62 -1.21 17.73
N LEU A 10 -1.17 -0.06 17.22
CA LEU A 10 -1.15 0.27 15.80
C LEU A 10 0.29 0.48 15.35
N GLY A 11 0.72 -0.29 14.36
CA GLY A 11 2.06 -0.24 13.81
C GLY A 11 2.15 -1.14 12.57
N ASP A 12 3.18 -0.92 11.75
CA ASP A 12 3.41 -1.68 10.51
C ASP A 12 4.44 -2.80 10.71
N GLU A 13 5.04 -2.88 11.90
CA GLU A 13 5.96 -3.94 12.29
C GLU A 13 5.28 -5.31 12.37
N THR A 14 6.03 -6.34 12.00
CA THR A 14 5.66 -7.72 12.27
C THR A 14 5.93 -8.00 13.74
N ILE A 15 4.87 -8.26 14.50
CA ILE A 15 4.96 -8.58 15.93
C ILE A 15 4.85 -10.09 16.10
N ASP A 16 5.69 -10.66 16.97
CA ASP A 16 5.59 -12.06 17.33
C ASP A 16 4.41 -12.29 18.28
N LEU A 17 3.31 -12.79 17.73
CA LEU A 17 2.14 -13.21 18.51
C LEU A 17 2.46 -14.35 19.49
N ALA A 18 3.48 -15.18 19.21
CA ALA A 18 3.84 -16.30 20.09
C ALA A 18 4.50 -15.83 21.40
N SER A 19 4.97 -14.58 21.47
CA SER A 19 5.53 -13.98 22.69
C SER A 19 4.50 -13.75 23.81
N GLY A 20 3.20 -13.93 23.52
CA GLY A 20 2.12 -13.91 24.51
C GLY A 20 1.59 -12.51 24.88
N GLY A 21 2.05 -11.45 24.21
CA GLY A 21 1.59 -10.08 24.44
C GLY A 21 0.34 -9.66 23.66
N LEU A 22 -0.14 -10.48 22.72
CA LEU A 22 -1.26 -10.16 21.83
C LEU A 22 -2.07 -11.42 21.51
N ASP A 23 -3.40 -11.32 21.56
CA ASP A 23 -4.30 -12.43 21.23
C ASP A 23 -4.56 -12.56 19.71
N VAL A 24 -4.65 -11.42 19.01
CA VAL A 24 -5.01 -11.35 17.59
C VAL A 24 -4.26 -10.20 16.92
N ALA A 25 -3.68 -10.46 15.73
CA ALA A 25 -3.20 -9.43 14.83
C ALA A 25 -4.06 -9.35 13.57
N ILE A 26 -4.43 -8.12 13.17
CA ILE A 26 -5.03 -7.83 11.86
C ILE A 26 -3.95 -7.20 11.00
N ARG A 27 -3.62 -7.86 9.89
CA ARG A 27 -2.52 -7.46 9.00
C ARG A 27 -3.00 -7.36 7.57
N VAL A 28 -2.44 -6.39 6.86
CA VAL A 28 -2.60 -6.21 5.43
C VAL A 28 -1.30 -6.67 4.77
N GLY A 29 -1.40 -7.42 3.68
CA GLY A 29 -0.24 -7.88 2.93
C GLY A 29 -0.21 -9.39 2.79
N TRP A 30 1.00 -9.91 2.64
CA TRP A 30 1.25 -11.31 2.30
C TRP A 30 1.47 -12.12 3.57
N LEU A 31 0.79 -13.26 3.65
CA LEU A 31 0.96 -14.17 4.77
C LEU A 31 2.35 -14.83 4.66
N ALA A 32 3.22 -14.54 5.63
CA ALA A 32 4.48 -15.25 5.77
C ALA A 32 4.25 -16.67 6.33
N ASP A 33 5.16 -17.59 6.02
CA ASP A 33 5.14 -18.92 6.62
C ASP A 33 5.32 -18.80 8.14
N SER A 34 4.37 -19.34 8.89
CA SER A 34 4.40 -19.38 10.35
C SER A 34 3.58 -20.56 10.88
N SER A 35 3.74 -20.89 12.16
CA SER A 35 2.91 -21.86 12.86
C SER A 35 1.55 -21.29 13.30
N LEU A 36 1.29 -20.00 13.03
CA LEU A 36 0.09 -19.30 13.46
C LEU A 36 -1.11 -19.69 12.59
N GLN A 37 -2.29 -19.71 13.20
CA GLN A 37 -3.53 -19.84 12.44
C GLN A 37 -3.90 -18.49 11.82
N ALA A 38 -4.09 -18.47 10.50
CA ALA A 38 -4.51 -17.29 9.76
C ALA A 38 -5.87 -17.51 9.09
N ARG A 39 -6.71 -16.48 9.11
CA ARG A 39 -7.98 -16.43 8.36
C ARG A 39 -8.02 -15.18 7.52
N ARG A 40 -8.19 -15.33 6.20
CA ARG A 40 -8.42 -14.19 5.31
C ARG A 40 -9.79 -13.58 5.62
N ILE A 41 -9.80 -12.31 6.00
CA ILE A 41 -11.02 -11.54 6.29
C ILE A 41 -11.44 -10.62 5.13
N GLY A 42 -10.55 -10.38 4.18
CA GLY A 42 -10.81 -9.52 3.02
C GLY A 42 -9.62 -9.45 2.07
N THR A 43 -9.78 -8.65 1.02
CA THR A 43 -8.74 -8.29 0.05
C THR A 43 -8.79 -6.79 -0.21
N PHE A 44 -7.74 -6.22 -0.78
CA PHE A 44 -7.69 -4.84 -1.21
C PHE A 44 -7.14 -4.75 -2.63
N GLY A 45 -7.58 -3.73 -3.37
CA GLY A 45 -7.01 -3.36 -4.67
C GLY A 45 -6.04 -2.19 -4.51
N GLN A 46 -5.03 -2.14 -5.37
CA GLN A 46 -4.14 -0.99 -5.50
C GLN A 46 -4.59 -0.14 -6.68
N PHE A 47 -4.75 1.15 -6.44
CA PHE A 47 -5.11 2.12 -7.48
C PHE A 47 -4.03 3.19 -7.54
N MET A 48 -3.60 3.51 -8.75
CA MET A 48 -2.79 4.70 -8.96
C MET A 48 -3.70 5.92 -8.91
N VAL A 49 -3.33 6.87 -8.06
CA VAL A 49 -4.05 8.11 -7.82
C VAL A 49 -3.04 9.25 -7.76
N CYS A 50 -3.53 10.48 -7.96
CA CYS A 50 -2.74 11.70 -7.82
C CYS A 50 -3.61 12.79 -7.18
N GLY A 51 -2.98 13.85 -6.70
CA GLY A 51 -3.69 15.06 -6.27
C GLY A 51 -4.46 15.72 -7.42
N ALA A 52 -5.48 16.53 -7.09
CA ALA A 52 -6.33 17.16 -8.09
C ALA A 52 -5.56 18.17 -8.97
N GLU A 53 -4.46 18.72 -8.47
CA GLU A 53 -3.55 19.62 -9.19
C GLU A 53 -2.78 18.94 -10.34
N PHE A 54 -2.69 17.60 -10.33
CA PHE A 54 -2.18 16.85 -11.48
C PHE A 54 -3.18 16.82 -12.65
N ALA A 55 -4.49 16.99 -12.37
CA ALA A 55 -5.52 16.96 -13.39
C ALA A 55 -5.31 18.08 -14.42
N GLY A 56 -5.02 17.70 -15.67
CA GLY A 56 -4.80 18.63 -16.78
C GLY A 56 -3.37 19.13 -16.95
N ARG A 57 -2.48 18.94 -15.96
CA ARG A 57 -1.05 19.30 -16.06
C ARG A 57 -0.25 18.23 -16.82
N PHE A 58 -0.58 16.97 -16.57
CA PHE A 58 0.06 15.83 -17.22
C PHE A 58 -0.98 15.04 -18.00
N ARG A 59 -0.62 14.62 -19.22
CA ARG A 59 -1.42 13.69 -20.03
C ARG A 59 -0.60 12.43 -20.23
N VAL A 60 -1.10 11.34 -19.69
CA VAL A 60 -0.46 10.03 -19.77
C VAL A 60 -1.33 9.16 -20.67
N GLY A 61 -0.81 8.83 -21.86
CA GLY A 61 -1.51 8.00 -22.85
C GLY A 61 -1.38 6.50 -22.60
N ASP A 62 -0.32 6.10 -21.91
CA ASP A 62 0.02 4.72 -21.59
C ASP A 62 0.76 4.64 -20.24
N PRO A 63 0.79 3.48 -19.57
CA PRO A 63 1.43 3.32 -18.27
C PRO A 63 2.92 3.72 -18.21
N GLN A 64 3.71 3.56 -19.28
CA GLN A 64 5.15 3.91 -19.22
C GLN A 64 5.37 5.41 -19.05
N GLY A 65 4.43 6.24 -19.54
CA GLY A 65 4.45 7.68 -19.31
C GLY A 65 4.43 8.07 -17.82
N LEU A 66 4.05 7.17 -16.91
CA LEU A 66 4.04 7.40 -15.47
C LEU A 66 5.46 7.39 -14.86
N ALA A 67 6.41 6.64 -15.44
CA ALA A 67 7.73 6.43 -14.85
C ALA A 67 8.56 7.71 -14.67
N GLY A 68 8.24 8.77 -15.42
CA GLY A 68 8.89 10.08 -15.35
C GLY A 68 8.17 11.14 -14.51
N LEU A 69 7.03 10.81 -13.91
CA LEU A 69 6.26 11.76 -13.08
C LEU A 69 6.72 11.71 -11.61
N PRO A 70 6.52 12.80 -10.84
CA PRO A 70 6.70 12.76 -9.40
C PRO A 70 5.87 11.63 -8.79
N PHE A 71 6.48 10.84 -7.91
CA PHE A 71 5.86 9.66 -7.34
C PHE A 71 6.15 9.56 -5.84
N VAL A 72 5.10 9.31 -5.06
CA VAL A 72 5.20 9.03 -3.63
C VAL A 72 5.20 7.52 -3.43
N ALA A 73 6.34 6.94 -3.07
CA ALA A 73 6.46 5.52 -2.80
C ALA A 73 5.90 5.17 -1.41
N ASN A 74 5.00 4.18 -1.38
CA ASN A 74 4.50 3.57 -0.16
C ASN A 74 5.36 2.36 0.21
N MET A 75 6.29 2.54 1.15
CA MET A 75 7.24 1.51 1.58
C MET A 75 6.59 0.36 2.35
N ALA A 76 5.30 0.46 2.71
CA ALA A 76 4.54 -0.67 3.26
C ALA A 76 4.19 -1.75 2.21
N LEU A 77 4.36 -1.45 0.91
CA LEU A 77 4.15 -2.41 -0.17
C LEU A 77 5.40 -3.28 -0.38
N ARG A 78 5.19 -4.53 -0.81
CA ARG A 78 6.28 -5.47 -1.12
C ARG A 78 7.24 -4.93 -2.19
N GLU A 79 6.69 -4.29 -3.21
CA GLU A 79 7.45 -3.74 -4.34
C GLU A 79 7.03 -2.27 -4.56
N PRO A 80 7.50 -1.33 -3.73
CA PRO A 80 6.97 0.03 -3.67
C PRO A 80 7.20 0.85 -4.95
N LEU A 81 8.10 0.39 -5.82
CA LEU A 81 8.49 1.05 -7.07
C LEU A 81 8.13 0.25 -8.32
N LEU A 82 7.57 -0.96 -8.22
CA LEU A 82 7.16 -1.76 -9.39
C LEU A 82 5.64 -1.86 -9.41
N TRP A 83 5.02 -1.16 -10.36
CA TRP A 83 3.58 -1.20 -10.55
C TRP A 83 3.22 -2.06 -11.75
N GLN A 84 2.22 -2.92 -11.59
CA GLN A 84 1.65 -3.71 -12.67
C GLN A 84 0.28 -3.11 -13.02
N PHE A 85 0.17 -2.59 -14.23
CA PHE A 85 -1.09 -2.14 -14.80
C PHE A 85 -1.68 -3.22 -15.66
N SER A 86 -3.00 -3.30 -15.73
CA SER A 86 -3.69 -4.21 -16.63
C SER A 86 -4.86 -3.55 -17.34
N ARG A 87 -5.14 -4.04 -18.55
CA ARG A 87 -6.34 -3.68 -19.32
C ARG A 87 -7.02 -4.97 -19.79
N GLY A 88 -8.11 -5.34 -19.11
CA GLY A 88 -8.74 -6.64 -19.32
C GLY A 88 -7.83 -7.79 -18.88
N ASP A 89 -8.06 -8.98 -19.44
CA ASP A 89 -7.46 -10.22 -18.95
C ASP A 89 -6.10 -10.56 -19.57
N ALA A 90 -5.69 -9.90 -20.66
CA ALA A 90 -4.50 -10.27 -21.44
C ALA A 90 -3.41 -9.21 -21.45
N GLU A 91 -3.75 -7.94 -21.26
CA GLU A 91 -2.76 -6.85 -21.29
C GLU A 91 -2.28 -6.57 -19.87
N HIS A 92 -1.01 -6.88 -19.62
CA HIS A 92 -0.29 -6.54 -18.40
C HIS A 92 0.97 -5.78 -18.75
N GLU A 93 1.22 -4.70 -18.02
CA GLU A 93 2.41 -3.88 -18.21
C GLU A 93 3.03 -3.53 -16.86
N ALA A 94 4.31 -3.84 -16.71
CA ALA A 94 5.09 -3.45 -15.54
C ALA A 94 5.78 -2.11 -15.80
N VAL A 95 5.61 -1.18 -14.86
CA VAL A 95 6.24 0.14 -14.88
C VAL A 95 7.05 0.30 -13.61
N ARG A 96 8.33 0.63 -13.78
CA ARG A 96 9.21 0.96 -12.65
C ARG A 96 9.20 2.46 -12.40
N MET A 97 8.66 2.85 -11.26
CA MET A 97 8.54 4.23 -10.82
C MET A 97 9.83 4.75 -10.19
N GLN A 98 9.99 6.07 -10.16
CA GLN A 98 11.09 6.76 -9.48
C GLN A 98 10.52 7.61 -8.35
N ALA A 99 10.78 7.24 -7.09
CA ALA A 99 10.25 7.97 -5.95
C ALA A 99 10.89 9.36 -5.82
N THR A 100 10.04 10.38 -5.72
CA THR A 100 10.42 11.71 -5.24
C THR A 100 10.39 11.76 -3.72
N ILE A 101 9.44 11.05 -3.11
CA ILE A 101 9.32 10.86 -1.66
C ILE A 101 9.03 9.39 -1.40
N ALA A 102 9.64 8.81 -0.37
CA ALA A 102 9.34 7.45 0.10
C ALA A 102 8.89 7.52 1.56
N ILE A 103 7.75 6.89 1.87
CA ILE A 103 7.09 6.95 3.18
C ILE A 103 6.67 5.54 3.58
N ASP A 104 6.90 5.17 4.83
CA ASP A 104 6.57 3.85 5.39
C ASP A 104 5.16 3.75 6.00
N ALA A 105 4.58 4.86 6.42
CA ALA A 105 3.19 4.91 6.88
C ALA A 105 2.22 5.27 5.74
N THR A 106 1.31 4.35 5.38
CA THR A 106 0.29 4.57 4.33
C THR A 106 -0.58 5.84 4.55
N PRO A 107 -0.99 6.20 5.78
CA PRO A 107 -1.71 7.47 6.02
C PRO A 107 -0.90 8.72 5.64
N ALA A 108 0.43 8.68 5.80
CA ALA A 108 1.31 9.78 5.42
C ALA A 108 1.54 9.85 3.90
N VAL A 109 1.53 8.71 3.20
CA VAL A 109 1.46 8.68 1.71
C VAL A 109 0.22 9.41 1.21
N LEU A 110 -0.96 9.11 1.79
CA LEU A 110 -2.21 9.78 1.42
C LEU A 110 -2.13 11.29 1.67
N ALA A 111 -1.55 11.71 2.80
CA ALA A 111 -1.37 13.12 3.12
C ALA A 111 -0.43 13.82 2.11
N ALA A 112 0.68 13.18 1.74
CA ALA A 112 1.63 13.73 0.77
C ALA A 112 1.03 13.87 -0.63
N VAL A 113 0.30 12.84 -1.11
CA VAL A 113 -0.42 12.89 -2.40
C VAL A 113 -1.47 14.00 -2.40
N ARG A 114 -2.23 14.15 -1.32
CA ARG A 114 -3.21 15.25 -1.17
C ARG A 114 -2.58 16.64 -1.12
N ALA A 115 -1.31 16.74 -0.74
CA ALA A 115 -0.53 17.98 -0.74
C ALA A 115 0.19 18.23 -2.08
N GLY A 116 0.04 17.34 -3.05
CA GLY A 116 0.58 17.45 -4.40
C GLY A 116 2.05 17.09 -4.56
N ALA A 117 2.55 16.17 -3.72
CA ALA A 117 3.88 15.58 -3.89
C ALA A 117 3.97 14.58 -5.07
N GLY A 118 2.83 14.17 -5.62
CA GLY A 118 2.67 13.17 -6.67
C GLY A 118 1.21 12.74 -6.82
#